data_AF-A0A348PRY9-F1
#
_entry.id   AF-A0A348PRY9-F1
#
_cell.length_a   1.000
_cell.length_b   1.000
_cell.length_c   1.000
_cell.angle_alpha   90.00
_cell.angle_beta   90.00
_cell.angle_gamma   90.00
#
_symmetry.space_group_name_H-M   'P 1'
#
loop_
_entity.id
_entity.type
_entity.pdbx_description
1 polymer ?
#
loop_
_entity_poly.entity_id
_entity_poly.type
_entity_poly.pdbx_seq_one_letter_code
_entity_poly.pdbx_strand_id
1 'polypeptide(L)'
;MKKSFSLFILLSAIGLDASAKCIGPKDVPGLITQTYILAVVAAIAFILLAVLSANLIKFQGGSNPKDPGKRRLWFWLLGALSPIAFLLYNLLVVVPELCKGPAASKFSMHPYIGTAILLVLYIIIGLVLSKTMKRAKVGNWFPSKG
;
A
#
# COMPACT_ATOMS: atom_id res chain seq x y z
N MET A 1 -23.12 4.86 -12.34
CA MET A 1 -21.67 5.06 -12.08
C MET A 1 -21.46 6.34 -11.26
N LYS A 2 -21.56 6.29 -9.92
CA LYS A 2 -21.27 7.45 -9.05
C LYS A 2 -20.57 7.11 -7.73
N LYS A 3 -20.28 5.82 -7.45
CA LYS A 3 -19.71 5.37 -6.17
C LYS A 3 -18.17 5.28 -6.17
N SER A 4 -17.50 5.38 -7.32
CA SER A 4 -16.03 5.30 -7.41
C SER A 4 -15.33 6.64 -7.15
N PHE A 5 -16.07 7.74 -7.04
CA PHE A 5 -15.50 9.08 -6.84
C PHE A 5 -15.29 9.43 -5.35
N SER A 6 -15.97 8.74 -4.42
CA SER A 6 -15.80 8.98 -2.97
C SER A 6 -14.47 8.48 -2.42
N LEU A 7 -13.81 7.50 -3.06
CA LEU A 7 -12.51 7.01 -2.59
C LEU A 7 -11.38 8.00 -2.93
N PHE A 8 -11.51 8.72 -4.04
CA PHE A 8 -10.58 9.79 -4.43
C PHE A 8 -10.77 11.06 -3.59
N ILE A 9 -12.02 11.37 -3.17
CA ILE A 9 -12.29 12.53 -2.29
C ILE A 9 -11.73 12.31 -0.87
N LEU A 10 -11.74 11.07 -0.36
CA LEU A 10 -11.07 10.75 0.91
C LEU A 10 -9.53 10.84 0.81
N LEU A 11 -8.96 10.65 -0.39
CA LEU A 11 -7.53 10.80 -0.64
C LEU A 11 -7.14 12.27 -0.85
N SER A 12 -8.03 13.11 -1.37
CA SER A 12 -7.80 14.56 -1.54
C SER A 12 -8.03 15.38 -0.27
N ALA A 13 -8.70 14.82 0.75
CA ALA A 13 -8.97 15.52 2.01
C ALA A 13 -7.76 15.61 2.96
N ILE A 14 -6.59 15.07 2.59
CA ILE A 14 -5.40 15.03 3.47
C ILE A 14 -4.29 15.99 2.98
N GLY A 15 -4.46 16.76 1.91
CA GLY A 15 -3.35 17.61 1.47
C GLY A 15 -3.59 18.57 0.32
N LEU A 16 -4.72 19.29 0.29
CA LEU A 16 -4.86 20.38 -0.68
C LEU A 16 -5.44 21.65 -0.07
N ASP A 17 -4.90 22.05 1.07
CA ASP A 17 -4.81 23.47 1.38
C ASP A 17 -3.59 23.99 0.62
N ALA A 18 -3.79 24.33 -0.66
CA ALA A 18 -2.82 25.06 -1.47
C ALA A 18 -2.64 26.47 -0.88
N SER A 19 -1.98 26.57 0.27
CA SER A 19 -1.42 27.81 0.78
C SER A 19 -0.04 27.95 0.14
N ALA A 20 0.26 29.10 -0.46
CA ALA A 20 1.50 29.40 -1.19
C ALA A 20 2.77 29.46 -0.29
N LYS A 21 2.82 28.66 0.77
CA LYS A 21 3.88 28.59 1.77
C LYS A 21 4.37 27.16 1.87
N CYS A 22 5.64 26.94 1.56
CA CYS A 22 6.28 25.63 1.75
C CYS A 22 6.13 25.18 3.22
N ILE A 23 6.07 23.85 3.43
CA ILE A 23 5.86 23.27 4.75
C ILE A 23 7.10 23.55 5.62
N GLY A 24 6.89 24.31 6.70
CA GLY A 24 7.95 24.73 7.60
C GLY A 24 8.31 23.68 8.66
N PRO A 25 9.43 23.83 9.37
CA PRO A 25 9.89 22.85 10.37
C PRO A 25 8.91 22.57 11.52
N LYS A 26 7.98 23.49 11.79
CA LYS A 26 6.94 23.38 12.81
C LYS A 26 5.81 22.41 12.43
N ASP A 27 5.57 22.22 11.14
CA ASP A 27 4.45 21.43 10.61
C ASP A 27 4.88 19.99 10.25
N VAL A 28 6.19 19.73 10.23
CA VAL A 28 6.79 18.41 9.93
C VAL A 28 6.28 17.27 10.81
N PRO A 29 6.08 17.42 12.14
CA PRO A 29 5.56 16.33 12.97
C PRO A 29 4.17 15.84 12.53
N GLY A 30 3.31 16.77 12.09
CA GLY A 30 2.00 16.44 11.53
C GLY A 30 2.14 15.67 10.22
N LEU A 31 3.02 16.13 9.34
CA LEU A 31 3.30 15.47 8.06
C LEU A 31 3.83 14.04 8.25
N ILE A 32 4.74 13.82 9.22
CA ILE A 32 5.26 12.48 9.56
C ILE A 32 4.10 11.54 9.94
N THR A 33 3.20 12.02 10.79
CA THR A 33 2.04 11.25 11.25
C THR A 33 1.14 10.89 10.06
N GLN A 34 0.87 11.85 9.18
CA GLN A 34 0.09 11.63 7.96
C GLN A 34 0.75 10.62 7.02
N THR A 35 2.08 10.68 6.83
CA THR A 35 2.82 9.70 6.02
C THR A 35 2.65 8.27 6.55
N TYR A 36 2.66 8.09 7.88
CA TYR A 36 2.43 6.77 8.47
C TYR A 36 0.98 6.29 8.35
N ILE A 37 0.00 7.19 8.55
CA ILE A 37 -1.41 6.86 8.31
C ILE A 37 -1.60 6.45 6.84
N LEU A 38 -1.01 7.19 5.91
CA LEU A 38 -1.06 6.86 4.49
C LEU A 38 -0.41 5.50 4.19
N ALA A 39 0.70 5.16 4.85
CA ALA A 39 1.35 3.85 4.70
C ALA A 39 0.41 2.70 5.09
N VAL A 40 -0.32 2.85 6.21
CA VAL A 40 -1.31 1.86 6.66
C VAL A 40 -2.48 1.75 5.68
N VAL A 41 -3.04 2.89 5.26
CA VAL A 41 -4.15 2.92 4.29
C VAL A 41 -3.74 2.31 2.95
N ALA A 42 -2.53 2.62 2.48
CA ALA A 42 -1.98 2.04 1.25
C ALA A 42 -1.78 0.52 1.38
N ALA A 43 -1.26 0.03 2.52
CA ALA A 43 -1.14 -1.41 2.76
C ALA A 43 -2.49 -2.13 2.65
N ILE A 44 -3.54 -1.58 3.26
CA ILE A 44 -4.91 -2.11 3.18
C ILE A 44 -5.40 -2.08 1.72
N ALA A 45 -5.21 -0.97 1.01
CA ALA A 45 -5.64 -0.83 -0.38
C ALA A 45 -4.96 -1.87 -1.30
N PHE A 46 -3.65 -2.07 -1.16
CA PHE A 46 -2.93 -3.09 -1.93
C PHE A 46 -3.36 -4.52 -1.57
N ILE A 47 -3.69 -4.80 -0.31
CA ILE A 47 -4.27 -6.09 0.09
C ILE A 47 -5.62 -6.32 -0.58
N LEU A 48 -6.50 -5.30 -0.59
CA LEU A 48 -7.78 -5.40 -1.27
C LEU A 48 -7.61 -5.67 -2.76
N LEU A 49 -6.65 -5.00 -3.42
CA LEU A 49 -6.30 -5.28 -4.81
C LEU A 49 -5.84 -6.74 -4.99
N ALA A 50 -5.01 -7.26 -4.08
CA ALA A 50 -4.58 -8.65 -4.13
C ALA A 50 -5.73 -9.65 -3.98
N VAL A 51 -6.68 -9.38 -3.07
CA VAL A 51 -7.91 -10.18 -2.91
C VAL A 51 -8.73 -10.16 -4.21
N LEU A 52 -8.91 -8.99 -4.82
CA LEU A 52 -9.63 -8.85 -6.08
C LEU A 52 -8.95 -9.62 -7.22
N SER A 53 -7.63 -9.46 -7.37
CA SER A 53 -6.84 -10.22 -8.36
C SER A 53 -6.96 -11.72 -8.16
N ALA A 54 -6.95 -12.21 -6.91
CA ALA A 54 -7.12 -13.62 -6.60
C ALA A 54 -8.52 -14.14 -7.02
N ASN A 55 -9.56 -13.32 -6.83
CA ASN A 55 -10.93 -13.67 -7.17
C ASN A 55 -11.20 -13.67 -8.68
N LEU A 56 -10.60 -12.74 -9.42
CA LEU A 56 -10.70 -12.64 -10.88
C LEU A 56 -10.06 -13.81 -11.62
N ILE A 57 -9.07 -14.48 -11.01
CA ILE A 57 -8.46 -15.68 -11.60
C ILE A 57 -9.46 -16.83 -11.57
N LYS A 58 -9.93 -17.21 -12.77
CA LYS A 58 -10.81 -18.36 -13.01
C LYS A 58 -10.16 -19.64 -12.46
N PHE A 59 -10.98 -20.48 -11.85
CA PHE A 59 -10.54 -21.79 -11.39
C PHE A 59 -10.25 -22.67 -12.61
N GLN A 60 -9.08 -23.30 -12.66
CA GLN A 60 -8.74 -24.26 -13.71
C GLN A 60 -8.84 -25.65 -13.08
N GLY A 61 -9.89 -26.41 -13.42
CA GLY A 61 -9.98 -27.82 -13.04
C GLY A 61 -9.03 -28.68 -13.88
N GLY A 62 -8.53 -29.79 -13.33
CA GLY A 62 -7.64 -30.73 -14.00
C GLY A 62 -6.56 -31.32 -13.08
N SER A 63 -5.71 -32.19 -13.62
CA SER A 63 -4.64 -32.88 -12.88
C SER A 63 -3.43 -32.00 -12.53
N ASN A 64 -3.29 -30.82 -13.14
CA ASN A 64 -2.24 -29.85 -12.82
C ASN A 64 -2.76 -28.40 -12.85
N PRO A 65 -3.54 -27.97 -11.84
CA PRO A 65 -4.13 -26.64 -11.79
C PRO A 65 -3.03 -25.56 -11.64
N LYS A 66 -2.89 -24.69 -12.65
CA LYS A 66 -1.92 -23.56 -12.63
C LYS A 66 -2.43 -22.33 -11.86
N ASP A 67 -3.70 -22.33 -11.43
CA ASP A 67 -4.33 -21.17 -10.79
C ASP A 67 -3.76 -20.80 -9.40
N PRO A 68 -3.32 -21.71 -8.52
CA PRO A 68 -2.74 -21.32 -7.23
C PRO A 68 -1.42 -20.56 -7.41
N GLY A 69 -0.58 -21.01 -8.35
CA GLY A 69 0.69 -20.36 -8.68
C GLY A 69 0.48 -18.96 -9.24
N LYS A 70 -0.52 -18.75 -10.11
CA LYS A 70 -0.86 -17.43 -10.64
C LYS A 70 -1.32 -16.47 -9.54
N ARG A 71 -2.18 -16.92 -8.62
CA ARG A 71 -2.67 -16.08 -7.50
C ARG A 71 -1.53 -15.66 -6.58
N ARG A 72 -0.60 -16.57 -6.29
CA ARG A 72 0.61 -16.29 -5.52
C ARG A 72 1.50 -15.27 -6.23
N LEU A 73 1.72 -15.42 -7.53
CA LEU A 73 2.52 -14.47 -8.31
C LEU A 73 1.93 -13.05 -8.22
N TRP A 74 0.61 -12.90 -8.39
CA TRP A 74 -0.05 -11.59 -8.28
C TRP A 74 0.06 -10.95 -6.90
N PHE A 75 -0.03 -11.75 -5.82
CA PHE A 75 0.19 -11.25 -4.46
C PHE A 75 1.61 -10.68 -4.31
N TRP A 76 2.64 -11.42 -4.74
CA TRP A 76 4.02 -10.94 -4.61
C TRP A 76 4.35 -9.78 -5.55
N LEU A 77 3.76 -9.75 -6.76
CA LEU A 77 3.88 -8.60 -7.67
C LEU A 77 3.31 -7.32 -7.06
N LEU A 78 2.10 -7.39 -6.48
CA LEU A 78 1.50 -6.26 -5.77
C LEU A 78 2.28 -5.90 -4.50
N GLY A 79 2.78 -6.90 -3.78
CA GLY A 79 3.67 -6.71 -2.63
C GLY A 79 4.93 -5.94 -3.00
N ALA A 80 5.58 -6.24 -4.12
CA ALA A 80 6.76 -5.52 -4.60
C ALA A 80 6.42 -4.15 -5.21
N LEU A 81 5.27 -4.01 -5.88
CA LEU A 81 4.82 -2.75 -6.46
C LEU A 81 4.43 -1.72 -5.38
N SER A 82 3.88 -2.18 -4.26
CA SER A 82 3.39 -1.33 -3.19
C SER A 82 4.46 -0.40 -2.54
N PRO A 83 5.66 -0.87 -2.15
CA PRO A 83 6.70 0.02 -1.65
C PRO A 83 7.22 0.97 -2.72
N ILE A 84 7.31 0.54 -3.98
CA ILE A 84 7.76 1.37 -5.10
C ILE A 84 6.79 2.53 -5.29
N ALA A 85 5.48 2.26 -5.37
CA ALA A 85 4.45 3.28 -5.55
C ALA A 85 4.40 4.27 -4.38
N PHE A 86 4.46 3.77 -3.15
CA PHE A 86 4.43 4.62 -1.96
C PHE A 86 5.68 5.52 -1.85
N LEU A 87 6.86 4.97 -2.13
CA LEU A 87 8.10 5.74 -2.10
C LEU A 87 8.12 6.81 -3.19
N LEU A 88 7.74 6.46 -4.42
CA LEU A 88 7.63 7.41 -5.54
C LEU A 88 6.67 8.55 -5.22
N TYR A 89 5.50 8.25 -4.65
CA TYR A 89 4.54 9.28 -4.25
C TYR A 89 5.15 10.25 -3.24
N ASN A 90 5.81 9.75 -2.19
CA ASN A 90 6.41 10.63 -1.18
C ASN A 90 7.58 11.45 -1.75
N LEU A 91 8.42 10.88 -2.62
CA LEU A 91 9.55 11.59 -3.21
C LEU A 91 9.15 12.63 -4.25
N LEU A 92 8.11 12.36 -5.05
CA LEU A 92 7.70 13.22 -6.17
C LEU A 92 6.62 14.23 -5.80
N VAL A 93 5.82 13.96 -4.76
CA VAL A 93 4.69 14.82 -4.36
C VAL A 93 4.97 15.49 -3.02
N VAL A 94 5.30 14.71 -1.98
CA VAL A 94 5.41 15.24 -0.60
C VAL A 94 6.72 16.00 -0.35
N VAL A 95 7.85 15.45 -0.80
CA VAL A 95 9.16 16.08 -0.56
C VAL A 95 9.30 17.46 -1.21
N PRO A 96 8.82 17.71 -2.45
CA PRO A 96 8.87 19.03 -3.07
C PRO A 96 8.06 20.13 -2.34
N GLU A 97 7.06 19.75 -1.53
CA GLU A 97 6.24 20.71 -0.76
C GLU A 97 6.96 21.23 0.51
N LEU A 98 8.03 20.57 0.94
CA LEU A 98 8.82 20.97 2.11
C LEU A 98 9.70 22.19 1.81
N CYS A 99 9.79 23.11 2.76
CA CYS A 99 10.83 24.15 2.69
C CYS A 99 12.22 23.50 2.73
N LYS A 100 13.10 23.88 1.79
CA LYS A 100 14.51 23.47 1.81
C LYS A 100 15.15 23.84 3.17
N GLY A 101 15.96 22.94 3.72
CA GLY A 101 16.64 23.15 5.00
C GLY A 101 16.11 22.24 6.13
N PRO A 102 15.91 22.76 7.36
CA PRO A 102 15.61 21.92 8.54
C PRO A 102 14.33 21.08 8.45
N ALA A 103 13.37 21.46 7.61
CA ALA A 103 12.13 20.69 7.42
C ALA A 103 12.39 19.42 6.61
N ALA A 104 13.10 19.54 5.49
CA ALA A 104 13.48 18.42 4.63
C ALA A 104 14.39 17.41 5.36
N SER A 105 15.34 17.88 6.18
CA SER A 105 16.22 16.98 6.93
C SER A 105 15.49 16.20 8.02
N LYS A 106 14.49 16.80 8.68
CA LYS A 106 13.65 16.12 9.66
C LYS A 106 12.74 15.06 9.03
N PHE A 107 12.26 15.30 7.80
CA PHE A 107 11.34 14.39 7.13
C PHE A 107 12.03 13.28 6.32
N SER A 108 13.27 13.46 5.88
CA SER A 108 13.94 12.64 4.85
C SER A 108 13.89 11.13 5.09
N MET A 109 13.96 10.67 6.34
CA MET A 109 13.94 9.24 6.68
C MET A 109 12.55 8.63 6.77
N HIS A 110 11.51 9.43 6.98
CA HIS A 110 10.16 8.95 7.24
C HIS A 110 9.49 8.24 6.04
N PRO A 111 9.66 8.68 4.78
CA PRO A 111 9.19 7.93 3.61
C PRO A 111 9.75 6.50 3.52
N TYR A 112 11.03 6.30 3.87
CA TYR A 112 11.65 4.97 3.86
C TYR A 112 11.12 4.08 4.97
N ILE A 113 10.96 4.63 6.17
CA ILE A 113 10.36 3.91 7.31
C ILE A 113 8.90 3.55 7.01
N GLY A 114 8.13 4.48 6.44
CA GLY A 114 6.74 4.26 6.03
C GLY A 114 6.62 3.14 4.99
N THR A 115 7.53 3.14 4.01
CA THR A 115 7.65 2.06 3.01
C THR A 115 7.87 0.69 3.66
N ALA A 116 8.77 0.61 4.65
CA ALA A 116 9.02 -0.64 5.38
C ALA A 116 7.80 -1.11 6.17
N ILE A 117 7.13 -0.18 6.88
CA ILE A 117 5.89 -0.47 7.63
C ILE A 117 4.81 -1.00 6.69
N LEU A 118 4.61 -0.34 5.54
CA LEU A 118 3.63 -0.75 4.54
C LEU A 118 3.87 -2.19 4.08
N LEU A 119 5.12 -2.52 3.72
CA LEU A 119 5.46 -3.86 3.23
C LEU A 119 5.27 -4.93 4.32
N VAL A 120 5.69 -4.64 5.54
CA VAL A 120 5.52 -5.56 6.68
C VAL A 120 4.03 -5.80 6.97
N LEU A 121 3.23 -4.73 7.04
CA LEU A 121 1.79 -4.84 7.25
C LEU A 121 1.11 -5.62 6.13
N TYR A 122 1.46 -5.35 4.87
CA TYR A 122 0.96 -6.09 3.71
C TYR A 122 1.21 -7.60 3.87
N ILE A 123 2.44 -7.99 4.19
CA ILE A 123 2.81 -9.40 4.36
C ILE A 123 2.08 -10.03 5.55
N ILE A 124 2.03 -9.35 6.71
CA ILE A 124 1.36 -9.87 7.91
C ILE A 124 -0.13 -10.07 7.67
N ILE A 125 -0.81 -9.07 7.10
CA ILE A 125 -2.24 -9.16 6.79
C ILE A 125 -2.48 -10.28 5.78
N GLY A 126 -1.67 -10.36 4.72
CA GLY A 126 -1.75 -11.44 3.74
C GLY A 126 -1.57 -12.83 4.37
N LEU A 127 -0.62 -12.98 5.29
CA LEU A 127 -0.39 -14.22 6.02
C LEU A 127 -1.61 -14.59 6.88
N VAL A 128 -2.16 -13.65 7.64
CA VAL A 128 -3.35 -13.87 8.47
C VAL A 128 -4.53 -14.29 7.59
N LEU A 129 -4.80 -13.58 6.49
CA LEU A 129 -5.87 -13.92 5.54
C LEU A 129 -5.69 -15.32 4.94
N SER A 130 -4.46 -15.67 4.55
CA SER A 130 -4.18 -17.00 3.97
C SER A 130 -4.45 -18.13 4.97
N LYS A 131 -4.18 -17.91 6.26
CA LYS A 131 -4.38 -18.89 7.32
C LYS A 131 -5.83 -18.99 7.79
N THR A 132 -6.58 -17.88 7.81
CA THR A 132 -8.00 -17.88 8.21
C THR A 132 -8.88 -18.42 7.09
N MET A 133 -8.56 -18.15 5.83
CA MET A 133 -9.36 -18.55 4.67
C MET A 133 -8.73 -19.69 3.86
N LYS A 134 -8.37 -20.81 4.52
CA LYS A 134 -7.68 -21.96 3.89
C LYS A 134 -8.40 -22.56 2.68
N ARG A 135 -9.74 -22.49 2.64
CA ARG A 135 -10.57 -23.03 1.54
C ARG A 135 -10.86 -22.01 0.44
N ALA A 136 -10.51 -20.74 0.65
CA ALA A 136 -10.75 -19.68 -0.32
C ALA A 136 -9.56 -19.50 -1.25
N LYS A 137 -9.78 -18.80 -2.37
CA LYS A 137 -8.74 -18.52 -3.38
C LYS A 137 -7.51 -17.78 -2.81
N VAL A 138 -7.70 -17.00 -1.74
CA VAL A 138 -6.66 -16.25 -1.03
C VAL A 138 -5.77 -17.12 -0.11
N GLY A 139 -6.22 -18.34 0.22
CA GLY A 139 -5.46 -19.29 1.04
C GLY A 139 -4.13 -19.74 0.41
N ASN A 140 -4.03 -19.65 -0.92
CA ASN A 140 -2.90 -20.17 -1.69
C ASN A 140 -1.79 -19.12 -1.97
N TRP A 141 -1.83 -17.95 -1.34
CA TRP A 141 -0.80 -16.91 -1.53
C TRP A 141 0.56 -17.31 -0.95
N PHE A 142 0.56 -18.09 0.12
CA PHE A 142 1.76 -18.63 0.73
C PHE A 142 1.79 -20.14 0.50
N PRO A 143 2.97 -20.73 0.27
CA PRO A 143 3.09 -22.18 0.17
C PRO A 143 2.72 -22.79 1.53
N SER A 144 1.67 -23.62 1.58
CA SER A 144 1.45 -24.48 2.73
C SER A 144 2.40 -25.68 2.63
N LYS A 145 2.93 -26.13 3.76
CA LYS A 145 3.54 -27.48 3.80
C LYS A 145 2.39 -28.46 3.54
N GLY A 146 2.53 -29.24 2.47
CA GLY A 146 1.58 -30.29 2.08
C GLY A 146 1.43 -31.34 3.17
#